data_AF-A0A954NGR8-F1
#
_entry.id   AF-A0A954NGR8-F1
#
_cell.length_a   1.000
_cell.length_b   1.000
_cell.length_c   1.000
_cell.angle_alpha   90.00
_cell.angle_beta   90.00
_cell.angle_gamma   90.00
#
_symmetry.space_group_name_H-M   'P 1'
#
loop_
_entity.id
_entity.type
_entity.pdbx_description
1 polymer ?
#
loop_
_entity_poly.entity_id
_entity_poly.type
_entity_poly.pdbx_seq_one_letter_code
_entity_poly.pdbx_strand_id
1 'polypeptide(L)'
;MLRTSRVGPWILAFLAASLWMGSGCPAQSTSGPSQAAEESSGERTDWQDLLTDLDPRTQTVAGEWRFQNQRLSVAAAEGARLELIRPEAAEYDWQVSFTRRSGRDSIALIFPVGDGQATLELDAWGAHLAGFQLVDGQPLNRTSREIKRVQLENGRGYTVELRVRRDSVSAWLDGEPLDSIDLSEHRLSALDLWATEHPNRLALGAWNSATVFESVRWRRGQAESVASDTPRTSPPEPTTPDPTPSNPTTPRPMPAPEPGAASAPPRVLMVIANHHFFYREYGEPREELERAGFEVVVAAGRRAVCRPHQGSGQGADGGEVQPDVALSQVSADDFDAILFSGGWGASAYQFAFPGRYDDAAYNGDREVKREVNRLINEFIEQDKYVAALCNGVSILAWARVDGESPLNGKTVCAPVRQAAPGIYNGRRAQPSCRWHPEANGARMSPPGSIGRPNTASDDIAVDGKIITGEDDISAREMGRVLVKLLREE
;
A
#
# COMPACT_ATOMS: atom_id res chain seq x y z
N MET A 1 25.69 60.42 -37.56
CA MET A 1 24.47 60.76 -38.33
C MET A 1 23.39 59.75 -37.97
N LEU A 2 22.26 60.22 -37.40
CA LEU A 2 20.97 59.54 -37.19
C LEU A 2 20.96 58.26 -36.31
N ARG A 3 19.99 57.98 -35.43
CA ARG A 3 18.83 58.69 -34.85
C ARG A 3 18.38 57.81 -33.67
N THR A 4 18.11 58.41 -32.53
CA THR A 4 17.45 57.79 -31.36
C THR A 4 15.96 58.16 -31.33
N SER A 5 15.06 57.23 -30.99
CA SER A 5 13.66 57.49 -30.60
C SER A 5 13.22 56.38 -29.63
N ARG A 6 13.09 56.64 -28.33
CA ARG A 6 11.96 57.25 -27.57
C ARG A 6 10.87 56.23 -27.19
N VAL A 7 10.88 55.83 -25.92
CA VAL A 7 9.78 55.24 -25.15
C VAL A 7 9.28 56.34 -24.19
N GLY A 8 7.96 56.54 -24.10
CA GLY A 8 7.33 57.57 -23.25
C GLY A 8 6.94 57.05 -21.86
N PRO A 9 6.84 57.90 -20.82
CA PRO A 9 6.52 57.51 -19.45
C PRO A 9 5.08 57.87 -19.05
N TRP A 10 4.53 57.15 -18.06
CA TRP A 10 3.47 57.66 -17.19
C TRP A 10 3.97 57.65 -15.74
N ILE A 11 3.95 58.84 -15.16
CA ILE A 11 4.30 59.20 -13.78
C ILE A 11 2.98 59.42 -13.03
N LEU A 12 2.86 58.95 -11.79
CA LEU A 12 2.42 59.75 -10.63
C LEU A 12 2.33 58.91 -9.34
N ALA A 13 3.17 59.29 -8.38
CA ALA A 13 3.01 59.05 -6.94
C ALA A 13 3.29 60.39 -6.24
N PHE A 14 2.52 60.72 -5.18
CA PHE A 14 2.84 61.51 -3.97
C PHE A 14 1.49 61.88 -3.27
N LEU A 15 1.11 61.41 -2.07
CA LEU A 15 1.53 61.66 -0.67
C LEU A 15 1.09 63.01 -0.05
N ALA A 16 0.27 62.95 1.02
CA ALA A 16 0.20 63.78 2.26
C ALA A 16 -1.23 63.68 2.89
N ALA A 17 -1.52 63.25 4.14
CA ALA A 17 -1.13 63.73 5.48
C ALA A 17 -1.59 65.20 5.73
N SER A 18 -2.30 65.67 6.77
CA SER A 18 -2.76 65.19 8.10
C SER A 18 -3.78 66.21 8.68
N LEU A 19 -4.30 65.93 9.89
CA LEU A 19 -4.76 66.84 10.98
C LEU A 19 -6.24 66.88 11.40
N TRP A 20 -6.38 67.29 12.67
CA TRP A 20 -7.21 66.83 13.77
C TRP A 20 -7.96 68.06 14.36
N MET A 21 -9.19 67.90 14.89
CA MET A 21 -9.69 68.43 16.18
C MET A 21 -11.22 68.66 16.26
N GLY A 22 -11.80 68.13 17.34
CA GLY A 22 -12.90 68.69 18.14
C GLY A 22 -14.32 68.21 17.78
N SER A 23 -15.24 67.90 18.70
CA SER A 23 -15.32 67.92 20.17
C SER A 23 -16.63 67.24 20.59
N GLY A 24 -16.72 66.66 21.81
CA GLY A 24 -17.98 66.56 22.57
C GLY A 24 -18.46 65.15 23.00
N CYS A 25 -18.25 64.84 24.29
CA CYS A 25 -18.96 63.82 25.10
C CYS A 25 -20.21 64.48 25.76
N PRO A 26 -21.18 63.80 26.42
CA PRO A 26 -20.96 62.70 27.39
C PRO A 26 -22.00 61.54 27.42
N ALA A 27 -21.77 60.63 28.37
CA ALA A 27 -22.37 59.31 28.62
C ALA A 27 -23.70 59.27 29.42
N GLN A 28 -24.39 58.11 29.40
CA GLN A 28 -25.07 57.37 30.52
C GLN A 28 -25.93 56.22 29.91
N SER A 29 -25.62 54.94 30.11
CA SER A 29 -25.94 54.00 31.22
C SER A 29 -27.40 53.47 31.29
N THR A 30 -27.55 52.19 30.89
CA THR A 30 -28.28 51.06 31.55
C THR A 30 -29.78 51.16 31.89
N SER A 31 -30.61 50.26 31.31
CA SER A 31 -31.17 49.05 31.97
C SER A 31 -32.40 48.40 31.26
N GLY A 32 -32.30 47.10 30.93
CA GLY A 32 -33.37 46.07 30.93
C GLY A 32 -34.19 45.81 29.64
N PRO A 33 -34.83 44.63 29.44
CA PRO A 33 -34.81 43.39 30.23
C PRO A 33 -34.37 42.12 29.45
N SER A 34 -34.34 41.03 30.21
CA SER A 34 -33.84 39.67 29.98
C SER A 34 -34.77 38.75 29.16
N GLN A 35 -34.12 37.78 28.50
CA GLN A 35 -34.56 36.40 28.15
C GLN A 35 -35.76 36.16 27.22
N ALA A 36 -35.44 35.56 26.07
CA ALA A 36 -35.85 34.19 25.73
C ALA A 36 -35.02 33.72 24.52
N ALA A 37 -33.82 33.21 24.77
CA ALA A 37 -33.14 32.34 23.82
C ALA A 37 -33.60 30.92 24.16
N GLU A 38 -34.16 30.23 23.18
CA GLU A 38 -34.48 28.81 23.25
C GLU A 38 -33.19 28.05 23.57
N GLU A 39 -33.06 27.64 24.83
CA GLU A 39 -32.10 26.63 25.25
C GLU A 39 -32.54 25.30 24.63
N SER A 40 -32.01 24.98 23.45
CA SER A 40 -31.80 23.58 23.11
C SER A 40 -30.85 23.04 24.16
N SER A 41 -31.32 22.12 25.00
CA SER A 41 -30.54 21.35 25.95
C SER A 41 -29.49 20.53 25.19
N GLY A 42 -28.40 21.19 24.79
CA GLY A 42 -27.20 20.55 24.29
C GLY A 42 -26.49 19.92 25.46
N GLU A 43 -26.51 18.59 25.52
CA GLU A 43 -25.56 17.85 26.34
C GLU A 43 -24.17 18.45 26.10
N ARG A 44 -23.54 19.02 27.15
CA ARG A 44 -22.12 19.33 27.12
C ARG A 44 -21.41 18.01 26.90
N THR A 45 -21.03 17.77 25.66
CA THR A 45 -20.27 16.61 25.26
C THR A 45 -18.84 16.81 25.78
N ASP A 46 -18.35 15.91 26.64
CA ASP A 46 -16.98 15.89 27.22
C ASP A 46 -15.86 15.70 26.17
N TRP A 47 -16.14 15.92 24.88
CA TRP A 47 -15.22 15.74 23.77
C TRP A 47 -14.31 16.97 23.61
N GLN A 48 -13.00 16.75 23.68
CA GLN A 48 -11.97 17.71 23.33
C GLN A 48 -11.55 17.52 21.86
N ASP A 49 -11.50 18.60 21.08
CA ASP A 49 -10.94 18.57 19.72
C ASP A 49 -9.42 18.77 19.75
N LEU A 50 -8.68 17.73 19.40
CA LEU A 50 -7.22 17.69 19.40
C LEU A 50 -6.59 18.46 18.23
N LEU A 51 -7.37 18.92 17.25
CA LEU A 51 -6.87 19.80 16.20
C LEU A 51 -6.67 21.25 16.68
N THR A 52 -7.27 21.63 17.81
CA THR A 52 -7.23 23.00 18.34
C THR A 52 -5.81 23.45 18.70
N ASP A 53 -5.01 22.55 19.28
CA ASP A 53 -3.66 22.82 19.79
C ASP A 53 -2.56 22.28 18.86
N LEU A 54 -2.91 21.99 17.60
CA LEU A 54 -2.01 21.35 16.64
C LEU A 54 -0.97 22.33 16.05
N ASP A 55 0.32 22.01 16.18
CA ASP A 55 1.40 22.61 15.38
C ASP A 55 2.08 21.54 14.50
N PRO A 56 1.70 21.44 13.21
CA PRO A 56 2.27 20.45 12.30
C PRO A 56 3.79 20.53 12.18
N ARG A 57 4.43 21.67 12.46
CA ARG A 57 5.90 21.80 12.33
C ARG A 57 6.66 21.01 13.38
N THR A 58 6.04 20.74 14.52
CA THR A 58 6.67 20.04 15.66
C THR A 58 6.14 18.63 15.86
N GLN A 59 4.99 18.34 15.24
CA GLN A 59 4.25 17.09 15.44
C GLN A 59 4.30 16.16 14.22
N THR A 60 4.79 16.66 13.08
CA THR A 60 5.02 15.81 11.90
C THR A 60 6.18 14.87 12.15
N VAL A 61 5.93 13.57 12.01
CA VAL A 61 6.98 12.54 11.97
C VAL A 61 7.42 12.31 10.52
N ALA A 62 6.45 12.22 9.60
CA ALA A 62 6.72 12.03 8.17
C ALA A 62 5.57 12.56 7.30
N GLY A 63 5.89 12.97 6.07
CA GLY A 63 4.92 13.49 5.10
C GLY A 63 4.68 15.00 5.20
N GLU A 64 3.99 15.56 4.20
CA GLU A 64 3.68 16.99 4.17
C GLU A 64 2.31 17.28 4.80
N TRP A 65 2.31 17.63 6.09
CA TRP A 65 1.10 17.97 6.83
C TRP A 65 0.85 19.47 6.85
N ARG A 66 -0.41 19.87 6.65
CA ARG A 66 -0.84 21.27 6.64
C ARG A 66 -2.14 21.42 7.42
N PHE A 67 -2.11 22.29 8.42
CA PHE A 67 -3.30 22.71 9.16
C PHE A 67 -3.78 24.07 8.66
N GLN A 68 -4.96 24.11 8.04
CA GLN A 68 -5.57 25.33 7.49
C GLN A 68 -7.09 25.24 7.59
N ASN A 69 -7.75 26.36 7.89
CA ASN A 69 -9.22 26.42 7.99
C ASN A 69 -9.82 25.34 8.91
N GLN A 70 -9.19 25.11 10.08
CA GLN A 70 -9.59 24.09 11.07
C GLN A 70 -9.57 22.65 10.54
N ARG A 71 -8.84 22.38 9.45
CA ARG A 71 -8.68 21.03 8.89
C ARG A 71 -7.22 20.69 8.78
N LEU A 72 -6.88 19.46 9.14
CA LEU A 72 -5.56 18.91 8.92
C LEU A 72 -5.56 18.14 7.61
N SER A 73 -4.57 18.39 6.76
CA SER A 73 -4.42 17.70 5.49
C SER A 73 -3.02 17.16 5.33
N VAL A 74 -2.89 16.08 4.59
CA VAL A 74 -1.63 15.46 4.23
C VAL A 74 -1.61 15.13 2.74
N ALA A 75 -0.48 15.41 2.08
CA ALA A 75 -0.26 14.96 0.72
C ALA A 75 -0.03 13.44 0.68
N ALA A 76 -0.28 12.81 -0.47
CA ALA A 76 0.05 11.40 -0.65
C ALA A 76 1.56 11.20 -0.50
N ALA A 77 1.97 10.41 0.49
CA ALA A 77 3.36 10.06 0.74
C ALA A 77 3.41 8.68 1.43
N GLU A 78 4.53 7.98 1.30
CA GLU A 78 4.76 6.74 2.02
C GLU A 78 4.87 7.01 3.52
N GLY A 79 4.11 6.27 4.32
CA GLY A 79 4.17 6.34 5.77
C GLY A 79 3.98 7.74 6.36
N ALA A 80 3.11 8.59 5.79
CA ALA A 80 2.88 9.90 6.38
C ALA A 80 2.29 9.75 7.79
N ARG A 81 2.89 10.41 8.78
CA ARG A 81 2.53 10.33 10.20
C ARG A 81 2.61 11.68 10.88
N LEU A 82 1.60 11.98 11.70
CA LEU A 82 1.59 13.14 12.57
C LEU A 82 1.10 12.75 13.97
N GLU A 83 1.88 13.09 14.99
CA GLU A 83 1.55 12.85 16.38
C GLU A 83 0.62 13.92 16.93
N LEU A 84 -0.28 13.54 17.83
CA LEU A 84 -1.19 14.44 18.51
C LEU A 84 -0.78 14.53 19.98
N ILE A 85 -0.72 15.76 20.49
CA ILE A 85 -0.59 15.99 21.92
C ILE A 85 -1.94 15.63 22.55
N ARG A 86 -1.98 14.49 23.22
CA ARG A 86 -3.17 14.01 23.92
C ARG A 86 -3.08 14.31 25.42
N PRO A 87 -4.23 14.46 26.12
CA PRO A 87 -4.27 14.35 27.57
C PRO A 87 -3.97 12.92 28.05
N GLU A 88 -3.29 12.77 29.18
CA GLU A 88 -2.95 11.47 29.75
C GLU A 88 -4.19 10.78 30.35
N ALA A 89 -4.63 9.69 29.72
CA ALA A 89 -5.56 8.72 30.31
C ALA A 89 -5.26 7.31 29.80
N ALA A 90 -5.42 6.33 30.71
CA ALA A 90 -5.31 4.91 30.39
C ALA A 90 -6.53 4.37 29.63
N GLU A 91 -7.70 4.99 29.84
CA GLU A 91 -8.97 4.62 29.21
C GLU A 91 -9.58 5.86 28.57
N TYR A 92 -10.02 5.73 27.33
CA TYR A 92 -10.50 6.86 26.54
C TYR A 92 -11.32 6.42 25.34
N ASP A 93 -12.08 7.38 24.79
CA ASP A 93 -12.68 7.27 23.48
C ASP A 93 -11.99 8.27 22.54
N TRP A 94 -11.75 7.84 21.31
CA TRP A 94 -11.11 8.64 20.27
C TRP A 94 -11.91 8.52 18.99
N GLN A 95 -12.30 9.66 18.43
CA GLN A 95 -13.08 9.72 17.20
C GLN A 95 -12.35 10.57 16.16
N VAL A 96 -12.27 10.05 14.94
CA VAL A 96 -11.59 10.71 13.83
C VAL A 96 -12.52 10.75 12.63
N SER A 97 -12.85 11.95 12.16
CA SER A 97 -13.51 12.13 10.86
C SER A 97 -12.47 12.50 9.81
N PHE A 98 -12.51 11.80 8.68
CA PHE A 98 -11.57 12.03 7.58
C PHE A 98 -12.23 11.81 6.21
N THR A 99 -11.65 12.44 5.19
CA THR A 99 -11.94 12.20 3.77
C THR A 99 -10.63 11.87 3.05
N ARG A 100 -10.50 10.65 2.52
CA ARG A 100 -9.41 10.31 1.60
C ARG A 100 -9.69 10.97 0.25
N ARG A 101 -8.80 11.85 -0.21
CA ARG A 101 -8.94 12.60 -1.47
C ARG A 101 -8.42 11.82 -2.66
N SER A 102 -7.32 11.09 -2.47
CA SER A 102 -6.71 10.21 -3.47
C SER A 102 -5.94 9.10 -2.78
N GLY A 103 -5.52 8.08 -3.54
CA GLY A 103 -4.87 6.89 -3.01
C GLY A 103 -5.83 5.71 -2.87
N ARG A 104 -5.27 4.55 -2.53
CA ARG A 104 -5.98 3.27 -2.37
C ARG A 104 -5.47 2.45 -1.19
N ASP A 105 -4.64 3.07 -0.36
CA ASP A 105 -3.92 2.42 0.72
C ASP A 105 -4.32 3.04 2.08
N SER A 106 -3.64 2.58 3.13
CA SER A 106 -4.06 2.69 4.52
C SER A 106 -4.35 4.13 4.97
N ILE A 107 -5.46 4.28 5.70
CA ILE A 107 -5.59 5.32 6.74
C ILE A 107 -5.40 4.63 8.08
N ALA A 108 -4.48 5.15 8.90
CA ALA A 108 -4.07 4.51 10.15
C ALA A 108 -4.37 5.42 11.35
N LEU A 109 -4.93 4.81 12.39
CA LEU A 109 -5.11 5.39 13.71
C LEU A 109 -4.13 4.69 14.65
N ILE A 110 -3.12 5.43 15.09
CA ILE A 110 -2.06 4.92 15.95
C ILE A 110 -2.33 5.43 17.36
N PHE A 111 -2.33 4.52 18.33
CA PHE A 111 -2.79 4.87 19.67
C PHE A 111 -2.09 4.07 20.77
N PRO A 112 -1.88 4.68 21.95
CA PRO A 112 -1.27 4.01 23.08
C PRO A 112 -2.25 3.03 23.74
N VAL A 113 -1.76 1.84 24.08
CA VAL A 113 -2.53 0.81 24.78
C VAL A 113 -1.61 0.08 25.77
N GLY A 114 -2.02 0.03 27.04
CA GLY A 114 -1.14 -0.40 28.13
C GLY A 114 0.14 0.44 28.17
N ASP A 115 1.30 -0.23 28.21
CA ASP A 115 2.63 0.40 28.19
C ASP A 115 3.21 0.56 26.77
N GLY A 116 2.42 0.21 25.74
CA GLY A 116 2.85 0.20 24.34
C GLY A 116 1.96 1.03 23.42
N GLN A 117 2.04 0.73 22.12
CA GLN A 117 1.28 1.38 21.06
C GLN A 117 0.71 0.33 20.11
N ALA A 118 -0.48 0.58 19.60
CA ALA A 118 -1.16 -0.24 18.62
C ALA A 118 -1.61 0.61 17.42
N THR A 119 -1.99 -0.07 16.35
CA THR A 119 -2.48 0.57 15.14
C THR A 119 -3.78 -0.08 14.69
N LEU A 120 -4.79 0.74 14.43
CA LEU A 120 -5.96 0.39 13.63
C LEU A 120 -5.70 0.88 12.21
N GLU A 121 -5.81 0.00 11.22
CA GLU A 121 -5.76 0.40 9.81
C GLU A 121 -7.10 0.21 9.12
N LEU A 122 -7.38 1.07 8.15
CA LEU A 122 -8.51 1.00 7.22
C LEU A 122 -8.01 1.01 5.78
N ASP A 123 -8.62 0.16 4.95
CA ASP A 123 -8.31 0.04 3.52
C ASP A 123 -6.84 -0.21 3.24
N ALA A 124 -6.27 -1.12 4.03
CA ALA A 124 -4.85 -1.39 4.04
C ALA A 124 -4.42 -2.25 2.85
N TRP A 125 -3.21 -1.92 2.37
CA TRP A 125 -2.36 -2.72 1.47
C TRP A 125 -3.00 -3.05 0.12
N GLY A 126 -3.93 -2.19 -0.33
CA GLY A 126 -4.67 -2.36 -1.57
C GLY A 126 -5.55 -3.60 -1.65
N ALA A 127 -5.65 -4.40 -0.57
CA ALA A 127 -6.50 -5.57 -0.38
C ALA A 127 -7.74 -5.24 0.47
N HIS A 128 -7.93 -3.96 0.76
CA HIS A 128 -9.02 -3.42 1.56
C HIS A 128 -9.05 -3.96 2.99
N LEU A 129 -7.92 -4.40 3.56
CA LEU A 129 -7.90 -4.95 4.91
C LEU A 129 -8.22 -3.86 5.94
N ALA A 130 -8.92 -4.23 7.01
CA ALA A 130 -9.22 -3.32 8.10
C ALA A 130 -9.17 -4.03 9.45
N GLY A 131 -8.76 -3.33 10.51
CA GLY A 131 -8.73 -3.87 11.87
C GLY A 131 -7.43 -3.56 12.60
N PHE A 132 -7.26 -4.18 13.77
CA PHE A 132 -6.09 -3.98 14.62
C PHE A 132 -4.87 -4.76 14.12
N GLN A 133 -3.73 -4.08 14.01
CA GLN A 133 -2.46 -4.66 13.57
C GLN A 133 -1.76 -5.47 14.67
N LEU A 134 -0.93 -6.41 14.22
CA LEU A 134 0.00 -7.21 15.03
C LEU A 134 -0.62 -7.76 16.31
N VAL A 135 -1.80 -8.38 16.19
CA VAL A 135 -2.41 -9.06 17.34
C VAL A 135 -1.66 -10.35 17.58
N ASP A 136 -1.05 -10.46 18.75
CA ASP A 136 -0.09 -11.49 19.12
C ASP A 136 1.05 -11.60 18.09
N GLY A 137 1.47 -10.44 17.56
CA GLY A 137 2.51 -10.34 16.53
C GLY A 137 2.06 -10.71 15.12
N GLN A 138 0.78 -11.05 14.91
CA GLN A 138 0.26 -11.41 13.60
C GLN A 138 -0.35 -10.22 12.85
N PRO A 139 0.09 -9.90 11.63
CA PRO A 139 -0.49 -8.84 10.80
C PRO A 139 -1.91 -9.21 10.33
N LEU A 140 -2.66 -8.21 9.84
CA LEU A 140 -4.06 -8.36 9.40
C LEU A 140 -4.31 -9.50 8.38
N ASN A 141 -3.33 -9.86 7.56
CA ASN A 141 -3.45 -10.93 6.55
C ASN A 141 -3.06 -12.32 7.07
N ARG A 142 -2.53 -12.44 8.29
CA ARG A 142 -2.05 -13.70 8.89
C ARG A 142 -2.64 -13.95 10.28
N THR A 143 -3.77 -13.31 10.58
CA THR A 143 -4.50 -13.53 11.84
C THR A 143 -5.32 -14.83 11.77
N SER A 144 -5.47 -15.50 12.92
CA SER A 144 -6.39 -16.64 13.10
C SER A 144 -7.85 -16.21 13.27
N ARG A 145 -8.11 -14.91 13.37
CA ARG A 145 -9.44 -14.31 13.50
C ARG A 145 -10.03 -13.99 12.14
N GLU A 146 -11.29 -13.56 12.13
CA GLU A 146 -11.95 -13.10 10.92
C GLU A 146 -11.18 -11.94 10.26
N ILE A 147 -10.85 -12.09 8.97
CA ILE A 147 -10.22 -11.04 8.17
C ILE A 147 -11.28 -10.06 7.72
N LYS A 148 -11.19 -8.82 8.23
CA LYS A 148 -12.16 -7.76 7.94
C LYS A 148 -11.67 -6.90 6.80
N ARG A 149 -12.62 -6.38 6.02
CA ARG A 149 -12.33 -5.55 4.86
C ARG A 149 -13.22 -4.33 4.78
N VAL A 150 -12.60 -3.19 4.49
CA VAL A 150 -13.22 -1.90 4.22
C VAL A 150 -12.52 -1.31 3.01
N GLN A 151 -13.26 -1.09 1.93
CA GLN A 151 -12.79 -0.30 0.80
C GLN A 151 -13.26 1.14 0.98
N LEU A 152 -12.33 2.08 1.11
CA LEU A 152 -12.68 3.48 1.21
C LEU A 152 -12.91 4.06 -0.19
N GLU A 153 -14.06 4.64 -0.42
CA GLU A 153 -14.32 5.51 -1.57
C GLU A 153 -13.65 6.87 -1.41
N ASN A 154 -12.84 7.28 -2.39
CA ASN A 154 -12.23 8.61 -2.40
C ASN A 154 -13.28 9.71 -2.53
N GLY A 155 -13.13 10.77 -1.74
CA GLY A 155 -14.07 11.90 -1.68
C GLY A 155 -15.25 11.68 -0.74
N ARG A 156 -15.48 10.45 -0.26
CA ARG A 156 -16.46 10.16 0.80
C ARG A 156 -15.84 10.44 2.17
N GLY A 157 -16.60 11.08 3.05
CA GLY A 157 -16.23 11.26 4.45
C GLY A 157 -16.52 10.01 5.26
N TYR A 158 -15.64 9.69 6.21
CA TYR A 158 -15.75 8.57 7.14
C TYR A 158 -15.56 9.08 8.56
N THR A 159 -16.16 8.39 9.53
CA THR A 159 -15.90 8.60 10.96
C THR A 159 -15.52 7.29 11.62
N VAL A 160 -14.34 7.26 12.23
CA VAL A 160 -13.86 6.12 13.02
C VAL A 160 -14.02 6.46 14.48
N GLU A 161 -14.58 5.53 15.24
CA GLU A 161 -14.59 5.59 16.70
C GLU A 161 -13.74 4.45 17.25
N LEU A 162 -12.89 4.77 18.21
CA LEU A 162 -12.07 3.84 18.95
C LEU A 162 -12.37 4.00 20.43
N ARG A 163 -12.61 2.89 21.14
CA ARG A 163 -12.73 2.86 22.59
C ARG A 163 -11.63 1.99 23.16
N VAL A 164 -10.77 2.59 23.98
CA VAL A 164 -9.68 1.90 24.68
C VAL A 164 -10.06 1.78 26.15
N ARG A 165 -10.08 0.56 26.66
CA ARG A 165 -10.34 0.20 28.05
C ARG A 165 -9.19 -0.64 28.58
N ARG A 166 -9.19 -0.90 29.89
CA ARG A 166 -8.13 -1.70 30.52
C ARG A 166 -8.01 -3.11 29.93
N ASP A 167 -9.14 -3.73 29.61
CA ASP A 167 -9.25 -5.13 29.19
C ASP A 167 -9.69 -5.29 27.73
N SER A 168 -9.98 -4.20 27.02
CA SER A 168 -10.53 -4.28 25.67
C SER A 168 -10.19 -3.05 24.83
N VAL A 169 -10.13 -3.27 23.52
CA VAL A 169 -10.18 -2.17 22.54
C VAL A 169 -11.17 -2.51 21.44
N SER A 170 -12.02 -1.55 21.08
CA SER A 170 -13.05 -1.72 20.06
C SER A 170 -13.06 -0.54 19.10
N ALA A 171 -13.35 -0.81 17.83
CA ALA A 171 -13.41 0.15 16.75
C ALA A 171 -14.73 0.05 15.98
N TRP A 172 -15.24 1.20 15.55
CA TRP A 172 -16.41 1.34 14.67
C TRP A 172 -16.06 2.24 13.49
N LEU A 173 -16.69 2.00 12.34
CA LEU A 173 -16.61 2.84 11.15
C LEU A 173 -18.03 3.27 10.77
N ASP A 174 -18.26 4.58 10.72
CA ASP A 174 -19.57 5.19 10.46
C ASP A 174 -20.69 4.65 11.39
N GLY A 175 -20.32 4.32 12.64
CA GLY A 175 -21.21 3.77 13.66
C GLY A 175 -21.37 2.24 13.61
N GLU A 176 -20.92 1.59 12.54
CA GLU A 176 -20.97 0.13 12.42
C GLU A 176 -19.76 -0.52 13.10
N PRO A 177 -19.94 -1.62 13.89
CA PRO A 177 -18.85 -2.33 14.52
C PRO A 177 -17.83 -2.81 13.49
N LEU A 178 -16.57 -2.41 13.67
CA LEU A 178 -15.47 -2.85 12.82
C LEU A 178 -14.70 -3.96 13.51
N ASP A 179 -13.98 -3.69 14.61
CA ASP A 179 -13.12 -4.68 15.25
C ASP A 179 -13.09 -4.57 16.77
N SER A 180 -12.82 -5.67 17.47
CA SER A 180 -12.75 -5.69 18.93
C SER A 180 -11.80 -6.74 19.43
N ILE A 181 -10.93 -6.37 20.36
CA ILE A 181 -9.88 -7.22 20.93
C ILE A 181 -10.03 -7.27 22.44
N ASP A 182 -10.04 -8.48 22.99
CA ASP A 182 -9.87 -8.73 24.41
C ASP A 182 -8.38 -8.65 24.76
N LEU A 183 -7.99 -7.60 25.48
CA LEU A 183 -6.62 -7.35 25.92
C LEU A 183 -6.24 -8.18 27.15
N SER A 184 -7.17 -8.92 27.77
CA SER A 184 -6.82 -9.91 28.78
C SER A 184 -6.18 -11.15 28.15
N GLU A 185 -6.58 -11.49 26.93
CA GLU A 185 -6.11 -12.67 26.18
C GLU A 185 -5.04 -12.33 25.13
N HIS A 186 -5.14 -11.15 24.51
CA HIS A 186 -4.30 -10.78 23.37
C HIS A 186 -3.38 -9.59 23.65
N ARG A 187 -2.28 -9.50 22.89
CA ARG A 187 -1.37 -8.36 22.91
C ARG A 187 -1.40 -7.65 21.57
N LEU A 188 -1.43 -6.32 21.60
CA LEU A 188 -1.35 -5.48 20.42
C LEU A 188 0.00 -4.80 20.33
N SER A 189 0.49 -4.63 19.11
CA SER A 189 1.65 -3.79 18.80
C SER A 189 1.44 -3.01 17.50
N ALA A 190 2.30 -2.04 17.22
CA ALA A 190 2.31 -1.29 15.96
C ALA A 190 3.32 -1.90 14.98
N LEU A 191 3.03 -1.82 13.68
CA LEU A 191 4.03 -2.15 12.65
C LEU A 191 5.15 -1.10 12.68
N ASP A 192 6.39 -1.53 12.47
CA ASP A 192 7.55 -0.62 12.42
C ASP A 192 7.38 0.49 11.38
N LEU A 193 6.69 0.19 10.28
CA LEU A 193 6.38 1.18 9.25
C LEU A 193 5.50 2.33 9.78
N TRP A 194 4.79 2.13 10.89
CA TRP A 194 3.98 3.14 11.59
C TRP A 194 4.66 3.73 12.82
N ALA A 195 5.94 3.43 13.07
CA ALA A 195 6.65 3.90 14.25
C ALA A 195 6.56 5.43 14.40
N THR A 196 6.21 5.86 15.61
CA THR A 196 6.18 7.26 16.04
C THR A 196 7.39 7.57 16.91
N GLU A 197 7.73 8.85 17.08
CA GLU A 197 8.82 9.26 17.97
C GLU A 197 8.43 9.07 19.44
N HIS A 198 7.15 9.26 19.76
CA HIS A 198 6.60 9.16 21.11
C HIS A 198 5.48 8.11 21.15
N PRO A 199 5.78 6.86 21.58
CA PRO A 199 4.80 5.77 21.55
C PRO A 199 3.61 5.98 22.50
N ASN A 200 3.75 6.89 23.48
CA ASN A 200 2.70 7.26 24.43
C ASN A 200 1.69 8.28 23.88
N ARG A 201 1.83 8.72 22.61
CA ARG A 201 0.94 9.68 21.94
C ARG A 201 0.00 8.99 20.95
N LEU A 202 -1.12 9.65 20.67
CA LEU A 202 -1.96 9.33 19.51
C LEU A 202 -1.23 9.82 18.25
N ALA A 203 -1.42 9.16 17.12
CA ALA A 203 -0.96 9.65 15.84
C ALA A 203 -1.92 9.27 14.70
N LEU A 204 -1.98 10.14 13.70
CA LEU A 204 -2.69 9.91 12.46
C LEU A 204 -1.70 9.44 11.41
N GLY A 205 -2.08 8.44 10.63
CA GLY A 205 -1.28 7.91 9.53
C GLY A 205 -2.05 7.88 8.22
N ALA A 206 -1.36 8.11 7.12
CA ALA A 206 -1.87 7.90 5.77
C ALA A 206 -0.76 7.35 4.87
N TRP A 207 -1.01 6.21 4.23
CA TRP A 207 -0.06 5.58 3.31
C TRP A 207 -0.46 5.89 1.88
N ASN A 208 0.41 6.56 1.10
CA ASN A 208 0.18 6.93 -0.30
C ASN A 208 -1.22 7.51 -0.59
N SER A 209 -1.80 8.17 0.40
CA SER A 209 -3.20 8.58 0.39
C SER A 209 -3.35 10.02 0.85
N ALA A 210 -3.59 10.93 -0.09
CA ALA A 210 -3.84 12.32 0.25
C ALA A 210 -5.14 12.39 1.04
N THR A 211 -5.09 12.91 2.26
CA THR A 211 -6.20 12.80 3.21
C THR A 211 -6.44 14.12 3.91
N VAL A 212 -7.71 14.43 4.15
CA VAL A 212 -8.12 15.54 5.01
C VAL A 212 -8.77 14.93 6.24
N PHE A 213 -8.33 15.36 7.42
CA PHE A 213 -8.94 15.05 8.71
C PHE A 213 -9.77 16.26 9.13
N GLU A 214 -11.08 16.10 9.14
CA GLU A 214 -12.04 17.17 9.47
C GLU A 214 -12.26 17.32 10.97
N SER A 215 -12.16 16.24 11.74
CA SER A 215 -12.26 16.32 13.21
C SER A 215 -11.45 15.22 13.88
N VAL A 216 -10.83 15.54 15.02
CA VAL A 216 -10.08 14.58 15.82
C VAL A 216 -10.44 14.80 17.27
N ARG A 217 -11.43 14.06 17.76
CA ARG A 217 -12.03 14.27 19.07
C ARG A 217 -11.61 13.20 20.04
N TRP A 218 -11.34 13.58 21.27
CA TRP A 218 -10.94 12.69 22.34
C TRP A 218 -11.74 12.98 23.60
N ARG A 219 -12.07 11.96 24.38
CA ARG A 219 -12.58 12.12 25.73
C ARG A 219 -12.05 11.06 26.66
N ARG A 220 -11.98 11.37 27.95
CA ARG A 220 -11.62 10.39 28.99
C ARG A 220 -12.67 9.29 29.03
N GLY A 221 -12.23 8.04 29.21
CA GLY A 221 -13.11 6.88 29.29
C GLY A 221 -14.01 7.00 30.52
N GLN A 222 -15.32 6.89 30.30
CA GLN A 222 -16.29 6.76 31.37
C GLN A 222 -16.54 5.26 31.59
N ALA A 223 -16.66 4.83 32.85
CA ALA A 223 -17.14 3.48 33.14
C ALA A 223 -18.59 3.39 32.64
N GLU A 224 -18.86 2.55 31.65
CA GLU A 224 -20.23 2.31 31.23
C GLU A 224 -20.99 1.62 32.38
N SER A 225 -22.07 2.25 32.85
CA SER A 225 -23.01 1.57 33.74
C SER A 225 -23.65 0.45 32.94
N VAL A 226 -23.46 -0.78 33.39
CA VAL A 226 -24.09 -1.98 32.82
C VAL A 226 -25.61 -1.85 32.99
N ALA A 227 -26.28 -1.27 32.00
CA ALA A 227 -27.71 -1.41 31.84
C ALA A 227 -27.94 -2.81 31.24
N SER A 228 -28.14 -3.76 32.14
CA SER A 228 -28.56 -5.12 31.82
C SER A 228 -29.92 -5.09 31.14
N ASP A 229 -29.98 -5.39 29.85
CA ASP A 229 -31.20 -5.92 29.24
C ASP A 229 -30.90 -7.33 28.73
N THR A 230 -31.01 -8.28 29.66
CA THR A 230 -30.96 -9.72 29.39
C THR A 230 -32.37 -10.28 29.56
N PRO A 231 -33.02 -10.79 28.50
CA PRO A 231 -34.12 -11.71 28.68
C PRO A 231 -33.58 -13.04 29.21
N ARG A 232 -33.98 -13.36 30.44
CA ARG A 232 -33.81 -14.65 31.10
C ARG A 232 -34.30 -15.80 30.20
N THR A 233 -33.55 -16.89 30.16
CA THR A 233 -34.07 -18.25 30.40
C THR A 233 -32.93 -19.25 30.58
N SER A 234 -32.97 -19.98 31.69
CA SER A 234 -32.02 -21.04 32.07
C SER A 234 -32.29 -22.34 31.31
N PRO A 235 -31.29 -23.22 31.15
CA PRO A 235 -31.42 -24.52 30.47
C PRO A 235 -31.82 -25.66 31.43
N PRO A 236 -32.44 -26.75 30.96
CA PRO A 236 -32.47 -28.03 31.69
C PRO A 236 -31.58 -29.11 31.02
N GLU A 237 -30.99 -29.95 31.87
CA GLU A 237 -30.17 -31.13 31.55
C GLU A 237 -31.03 -32.42 31.30
N PRO A 238 -30.45 -33.58 30.90
CA PRO A 238 -30.99 -34.45 29.86
C PRO A 238 -31.60 -35.78 30.35
N THR A 239 -32.50 -36.35 29.56
CA THR A 239 -32.88 -37.79 29.62
C THR A 239 -33.31 -38.34 28.26
N THR A 240 -32.72 -39.45 27.83
CA THR A 240 -33.13 -40.40 26.76
C THR A 240 -33.62 -41.72 27.40
N PRO A 241 -34.21 -42.74 26.70
CA PRO A 241 -34.48 -42.94 25.24
C PRO A 241 -35.86 -43.58 24.80
N ASP A 242 -36.16 -43.48 23.48
CA ASP A 242 -36.87 -44.35 22.48
C ASP A 242 -38.24 -45.06 22.71
N PRO A 243 -39.00 -45.54 21.66
CA PRO A 243 -38.75 -45.59 20.20
C PRO A 243 -39.88 -45.12 19.23
N THR A 244 -39.52 -45.12 17.93
CA THR A 244 -40.17 -44.97 16.59
C THR A 244 -41.61 -45.54 16.41
N PRO A 245 -42.38 -45.37 15.27
CA PRO A 245 -42.07 -44.87 13.91
C PRO A 245 -43.09 -43.86 13.30
N SER A 246 -42.82 -43.12 12.21
CA SER A 246 -43.05 -43.56 10.81
C SER A 246 -42.86 -42.36 9.85
N ASN A 247 -42.29 -42.60 8.66
CA ASN A 247 -42.19 -41.67 7.52
C ASN A 247 -43.42 -41.82 6.58
N PRO A 248 -43.74 -40.84 5.71
CA PRO A 248 -43.31 -40.98 4.31
C PRO A 248 -42.91 -39.69 3.56
N THR A 249 -41.76 -39.80 2.87
CA THR A 249 -41.50 -39.48 1.46
C THR A 249 -41.63 -38.03 0.94
N THR A 250 -40.48 -37.46 0.54
CA THR A 250 -40.37 -36.38 -0.46
C THR A 250 -39.10 -36.64 -1.31
N PRO A 251 -39.07 -36.32 -2.63
CA PRO A 251 -38.12 -36.91 -3.59
C PRO A 251 -36.69 -36.35 -3.50
N ARG A 252 -35.72 -37.21 -3.80
CA ARG A 252 -34.27 -36.94 -3.86
C ARG A 252 -33.90 -36.04 -5.06
N PRO A 253 -33.16 -34.94 -4.88
CA PRO A 253 -32.46 -34.28 -5.99
C PRO A 253 -31.32 -35.16 -6.48
N MET A 254 -31.05 -35.14 -7.80
CA MET A 254 -29.93 -35.84 -8.43
C MET A 254 -28.59 -35.44 -7.82
N PRO A 255 -27.58 -36.33 -7.78
CA PRO A 255 -26.24 -35.95 -7.36
C PRO A 255 -25.67 -34.91 -8.33
N ALA A 256 -25.14 -33.83 -7.75
CA ALA A 256 -24.29 -32.89 -8.47
C ALA A 256 -23.09 -33.65 -9.08
N PRO A 257 -22.57 -33.22 -10.25
CA PRO A 257 -21.38 -33.83 -10.81
C PRO A 257 -20.23 -33.75 -9.81
N GLU A 258 -19.49 -34.84 -9.65
CA GLU A 258 -18.31 -34.89 -8.79
C GLU A 258 -17.34 -33.77 -9.17
N PRO A 259 -16.76 -33.04 -8.19
CA PRO A 259 -15.67 -32.12 -8.49
C PRO A 259 -14.52 -32.95 -9.06
N GLY A 260 -14.18 -32.68 -10.32
CA GLY A 260 -12.97 -33.21 -10.94
C GLY A 260 -11.79 -32.96 -10.02
N ALA A 261 -10.88 -33.93 -9.97
CA ALA A 261 -9.65 -33.87 -9.18
C ALA A 261 -9.06 -32.45 -9.25
N ALA A 262 -8.95 -31.79 -8.10
CA ALA A 262 -8.30 -30.49 -8.03
C ALA A 262 -6.89 -30.64 -8.60
N SER A 263 -6.61 -29.99 -9.73
CA SER A 263 -5.25 -29.83 -10.22
C SER A 263 -4.42 -29.19 -9.12
N ALA A 264 -3.14 -29.57 -9.03
CA ALA A 264 -2.22 -28.92 -8.11
C ALA A 264 -2.24 -27.39 -8.34
N PRO A 265 -2.11 -26.56 -7.29
CA PRO A 265 -2.11 -25.12 -7.45
C PRO A 265 -0.99 -24.67 -8.41
N PRO A 266 -1.22 -23.66 -9.26
CA PRO A 266 -0.19 -23.16 -10.15
C PRO A 266 1.08 -22.75 -9.40
N ARG A 267 2.24 -23.01 -10.00
CA ARG A 267 3.57 -22.76 -9.43
C ARG A 267 4.28 -21.69 -10.23
N VAL A 268 4.70 -20.62 -9.59
CA VAL A 268 5.38 -19.48 -10.23
C VAL A 268 6.82 -19.37 -9.74
N LEU A 269 7.75 -19.35 -10.68
CA LEU A 269 9.16 -19.08 -10.42
C LEU A 269 9.40 -17.57 -10.41
N MET A 270 9.73 -17.00 -9.26
CA MET A 270 10.14 -15.60 -9.16
C MET A 270 11.67 -15.49 -9.13
N VAL A 271 12.23 -14.73 -10.07
CA VAL A 271 13.68 -14.55 -10.20
C VAL A 271 14.09 -13.17 -9.72
N ILE A 272 14.99 -13.12 -8.74
CA ILE A 272 15.58 -11.89 -8.20
C ILE A 272 17.11 -11.86 -8.39
N ALA A 273 17.68 -10.67 -8.49
CA ALA A 273 19.12 -10.50 -8.50
C ALA A 273 19.73 -10.71 -7.10
N ASN A 274 20.87 -11.41 -7.00
CA ASN A 274 21.57 -11.54 -5.72
C ASN A 274 22.02 -10.17 -5.14
N HIS A 275 22.12 -9.14 -5.98
CA HIS A 275 22.54 -7.81 -5.59
C HIS A 275 21.70 -6.77 -6.34
N HIS A 276 21.11 -5.84 -5.59
CA HIS A 276 20.31 -4.71 -6.08
C HIS A 276 19.09 -5.09 -6.94
N PHE A 277 18.37 -6.13 -6.53
CA PHE A 277 16.97 -6.28 -6.96
C PHE A 277 16.10 -5.17 -6.33
N PHE A 278 14.93 -4.87 -6.89
CA PHE A 278 14.02 -3.88 -6.31
C PHE A 278 12.99 -4.56 -5.41
N TYR A 279 12.94 -4.22 -4.12
CA TYR A 279 12.18 -5.00 -3.14
C TYR A 279 10.68 -5.05 -3.41
N ARG A 280 10.02 -3.91 -3.69
CA ARG A 280 8.56 -3.91 -4.01
C ARG A 280 8.22 -4.71 -5.27
N GLU A 281 9.09 -4.69 -6.27
CA GLU A 281 8.96 -5.46 -7.51
C GLU A 281 9.14 -6.97 -7.30
N TYR A 282 9.62 -7.38 -6.12
CA TYR A 282 9.64 -8.78 -5.68
C TYR A 282 8.48 -9.06 -4.72
N GLY A 283 8.31 -8.21 -3.70
CA GLY A 283 7.39 -8.46 -2.60
C GLY A 283 5.92 -8.35 -3.01
N GLU A 284 5.55 -7.35 -3.80
CA GLU A 284 4.14 -7.13 -4.15
C GLU A 284 3.58 -8.17 -5.12
N PRO A 285 4.26 -8.56 -6.22
CA PRO A 285 3.77 -9.65 -7.06
C PRO A 285 3.69 -10.97 -6.29
N ARG A 286 4.71 -11.28 -5.48
CA ARG A 286 4.74 -12.48 -4.63
C ARG A 286 3.53 -12.54 -3.71
N GLU A 287 3.22 -11.42 -3.04
CA GLU A 287 2.09 -11.35 -2.13
C GLU A 287 0.76 -11.64 -2.84
N GLU A 288 0.54 -11.10 -4.04
CA GLU A 288 -0.69 -11.35 -4.81
C GLU A 288 -0.79 -12.81 -5.28
N LEU A 289 0.33 -13.39 -5.73
CA LEU A 289 0.39 -14.80 -6.15
C LEU A 289 0.11 -15.76 -4.99
N GLU A 290 0.81 -15.59 -3.86
CA GLU A 290 0.60 -16.42 -2.66
C GLU A 290 -0.82 -16.26 -2.11
N ARG A 291 -1.37 -15.03 -2.11
CA ARG A 291 -2.76 -14.77 -1.70
C ARG A 291 -3.78 -15.47 -2.60
N ALA A 292 -3.45 -15.69 -3.87
CA ALA A 292 -4.28 -16.43 -4.80
C ALA A 292 -4.18 -17.96 -4.65
N GLY A 293 -3.35 -18.45 -3.73
CA GLY A 293 -3.11 -19.86 -3.46
C GLY A 293 -2.04 -20.49 -4.32
N PHE A 294 -1.24 -19.69 -5.05
CA PHE A 294 -0.19 -20.22 -5.92
C PHE A 294 1.07 -20.49 -5.11
N GLU A 295 1.82 -21.52 -5.50
CA GLU A 295 3.14 -21.77 -4.93
C GLU A 295 4.14 -20.82 -5.60
N VAL A 296 4.90 -20.07 -4.79
CA VAL A 296 5.96 -19.19 -5.30
C VAL A 296 7.31 -19.74 -4.87
N VAL A 297 8.18 -20.02 -5.83
CA VAL A 297 9.58 -20.41 -5.59
C VAL A 297 10.49 -19.27 -6.03
N VAL A 298 11.38 -18.84 -5.14
CA VAL A 298 12.32 -17.75 -5.41
C VAL A 298 13.66 -18.31 -5.87
N ALA A 299 14.07 -17.92 -7.08
CA ALA A 299 15.37 -18.25 -7.63
C ALA A 299 16.27 -17.02 -7.76
N ALA A 300 17.58 -17.27 -7.71
CA ALA A 300 18.60 -16.28 -8.03
C ALA A 300 19.81 -16.96 -8.69
N GLY A 301 20.74 -16.18 -9.24
CA GLY A 301 21.95 -16.70 -9.90
C GLY A 301 22.73 -17.69 -9.03
N ARG A 302 22.75 -17.46 -7.72
CA ARG A 302 23.23 -18.41 -6.72
C ARG A 302 22.29 -18.44 -5.52
N ARG A 303 22.31 -19.55 -4.78
CA ARG A 303 21.55 -19.72 -3.53
C ARG A 303 22.19 -19.00 -2.33
N ALA A 304 22.67 -17.77 -2.56
CA ALA A 304 23.19 -16.88 -1.52
C ALA A 304 22.20 -15.73 -1.29
N VAL A 305 22.21 -15.17 -0.09
CA VAL A 305 21.36 -14.03 0.29
C VAL A 305 21.38 -12.95 -0.77
N CYS A 306 20.18 -12.59 -1.23
CA CYS A 306 19.92 -11.50 -2.16
C CYS A 306 19.72 -10.21 -1.37
N ARG A 307 20.37 -9.13 -1.81
CA ARG A 307 20.27 -7.81 -1.17
C ARG A 307 19.55 -6.82 -2.08
N PRO A 308 18.49 -6.14 -1.62
CA PRO A 308 17.78 -5.19 -2.45
C PRO A 308 18.56 -3.89 -2.63
N HIS A 309 18.15 -3.08 -3.60
CA HIS A 309 18.62 -1.71 -3.75
C HIS A 309 18.13 -0.86 -2.58
N GLN A 310 18.94 0.10 -2.10
CA GLN A 310 18.53 1.01 -1.04
C GLN A 310 17.30 1.85 -1.46
N GLY A 311 16.30 1.98 -0.59
CA GLY A 311 15.07 2.72 -0.88
C GLY A 311 14.17 2.10 -1.94
N SER A 312 14.24 0.78 -2.14
CA SER A 312 13.38 0.03 -3.06
C SER A 312 12.08 -0.50 -2.40
N GLY A 313 11.75 0.07 -1.24
CA GLY A 313 10.62 -0.31 -0.39
C GLY A 313 10.88 -1.52 0.50
N GLN A 314 12.14 -1.85 0.77
CA GLN A 314 12.50 -2.74 1.88
C GLN A 314 12.18 -2.07 3.22
N GLY A 315 11.73 -2.88 4.20
CA GLY A 315 11.49 -2.42 5.56
C GLY A 315 12.77 -2.15 6.34
N ALA A 316 12.62 -1.89 7.64
CA ALA A 316 13.75 -1.66 8.54
C ALA A 316 14.68 -2.88 8.69
N ASP A 317 14.21 -4.08 8.34
CA ASP A 317 14.99 -5.32 8.29
C ASP A 317 15.96 -5.39 7.09
N GLY A 318 15.94 -4.39 6.21
CA GLY A 318 16.80 -4.30 5.04
C GLY A 318 16.35 -5.16 3.86
N GLY A 319 15.26 -5.92 3.99
CA GLY A 319 14.64 -6.70 2.92
C GLY A 319 15.57 -7.74 2.27
N GLU A 320 16.53 -8.28 3.01
CA GLU A 320 17.36 -9.39 2.52
C GLU A 320 16.49 -10.63 2.28
N VAL A 321 16.69 -11.29 1.13
CA VAL A 321 15.92 -12.47 0.75
C VAL A 321 16.86 -13.65 0.54
N GLN A 322 16.62 -14.74 1.25
CA GLN A 322 17.28 -16.00 0.94
C GLN A 322 16.50 -16.69 -0.20
N PRO A 323 17.08 -16.84 -1.40
CA PRO A 323 16.42 -17.59 -2.47
C PRO A 323 16.34 -19.08 -2.11
N ASP A 324 15.26 -19.73 -2.54
CA ASP A 324 14.99 -21.14 -2.33
C ASP A 324 15.94 -22.01 -3.16
N VAL A 325 16.23 -21.57 -4.39
CA VAL A 325 16.97 -22.35 -5.39
C VAL A 325 17.93 -21.48 -6.22
N ALA A 326 19.04 -22.07 -6.67
CA ALA A 326 19.90 -21.42 -7.67
C ALA A 326 19.34 -21.65 -9.07
N LEU A 327 19.46 -20.69 -9.98
CA LEU A 327 18.94 -20.80 -11.35
C LEU A 327 19.47 -22.03 -12.11
N SER A 328 20.69 -22.49 -11.83
CA SER A 328 21.26 -23.71 -12.42
C SER A 328 20.60 -25.02 -11.97
N GLN A 329 19.72 -24.96 -10.96
CA GLN A 329 19.00 -26.13 -10.42
C GLN A 329 17.51 -26.12 -10.77
N VAL A 330 17.07 -25.14 -11.57
CA VAL A 330 15.66 -24.98 -11.95
C VAL A 330 15.38 -25.70 -13.26
N SER A 331 14.27 -26.45 -13.30
CA SER A 331 13.63 -26.93 -14.52
C SER A 331 12.36 -26.12 -14.79
N ALA A 332 12.09 -25.75 -16.05
CA ALA A 332 10.83 -25.11 -16.40
C ALA A 332 9.61 -26.04 -16.19
N ASP A 333 9.80 -27.36 -16.24
CA ASP A 333 8.73 -28.36 -16.04
C ASP A 333 8.02 -28.22 -14.69
N ASP A 334 8.71 -27.68 -13.69
CA ASP A 334 8.21 -27.53 -12.33
C ASP A 334 7.26 -26.33 -12.13
N PHE A 335 7.11 -25.46 -13.14
CA PHE A 335 6.45 -24.17 -13.02
C PHE A 335 5.52 -23.89 -14.19
N ASP A 336 4.49 -23.08 -13.96
CA ASP A 336 3.53 -22.62 -14.97
C ASP A 336 3.89 -21.23 -15.50
N ALA A 337 4.63 -20.44 -14.71
CA ALA A 337 5.11 -19.13 -15.11
C ALA A 337 6.46 -18.78 -14.48
N ILE A 338 7.20 -17.88 -15.15
CA ILE A 338 8.40 -17.25 -14.63
C ILE A 338 8.22 -15.73 -14.60
N LEU A 339 8.60 -15.09 -13.49
CA LEU A 339 8.59 -13.64 -13.32
C LEU A 339 9.97 -13.12 -12.92
N PHE A 340 10.56 -12.29 -13.78
CA PHE A 340 11.79 -11.58 -13.48
C PHE A 340 11.52 -10.24 -12.80
N SER A 341 11.91 -10.13 -11.53
CA SER A 341 11.88 -8.86 -10.79
C SER A 341 12.96 -7.90 -11.31
N GLY A 342 12.71 -6.60 -11.24
CA GLY A 342 13.63 -5.59 -11.72
C GLY A 342 14.64 -5.13 -10.68
N GLY A 343 14.86 -3.82 -10.63
CA GLY A 343 16.08 -3.22 -10.07
C GLY A 343 17.30 -3.37 -11.00
N TRP A 344 18.31 -2.54 -10.77
CA TRP A 344 19.51 -2.53 -11.62
C TRP A 344 20.30 -3.85 -11.57
N GLY A 345 20.17 -4.61 -10.49
CA GLY A 345 20.73 -5.95 -10.33
C GLY A 345 20.30 -6.95 -11.40
N ALA A 346 19.08 -6.80 -11.93
CA ALA A 346 18.55 -7.65 -13.00
C ALA A 346 19.46 -7.68 -14.24
N SER A 347 20.27 -6.63 -14.44
CA SER A 347 21.22 -6.55 -15.55
C SER A 347 22.28 -7.67 -15.54
N ALA A 348 22.55 -8.26 -14.37
CA ALA A 348 23.45 -9.42 -14.23
C ALA A 348 22.97 -10.65 -15.01
N TYR A 349 21.69 -10.69 -15.40
CA TYR A 349 21.05 -11.80 -16.09
C TYR A 349 20.88 -11.57 -17.61
N GLN A 350 21.35 -10.45 -18.14
CA GLN A 350 21.26 -10.16 -19.57
C GLN A 350 22.26 -10.99 -20.38
N PHE A 351 21.75 -11.97 -21.14
CA PHE A 351 22.55 -12.96 -21.84
C PHE A 351 23.39 -12.39 -22.98
N ALA A 352 22.76 -11.70 -23.93
CA ALA A 352 23.41 -11.21 -25.15
C ALA A 352 23.73 -9.69 -25.13
N PHE A 353 23.68 -9.04 -23.96
CA PHE A 353 24.01 -7.62 -23.88
C PHE A 353 25.48 -7.39 -24.24
N PRO A 354 25.79 -6.59 -25.29
CA PRO A 354 27.16 -6.39 -25.76
C PRO A 354 27.91 -5.31 -24.95
N GLY A 355 27.21 -4.65 -24.04
CA GLY A 355 27.76 -3.57 -23.22
C GLY A 355 28.42 -4.05 -21.95
N ARG A 356 28.71 -3.09 -21.06
CA ARG A 356 29.29 -3.34 -19.74
C ARG A 356 28.80 -2.31 -18.75
N TYR A 357 28.39 -2.73 -17.56
CA TYR A 357 27.99 -1.83 -16.48
C TYR A 357 29.20 -1.35 -15.68
N ASP A 358 29.09 -0.14 -15.10
CA ASP A 358 30.13 0.38 -14.21
C ASP A 358 30.23 -0.45 -12.93
N ASP A 359 29.09 -0.82 -12.36
CA ASP A 359 29.02 -1.79 -11.26
C ASP A 359 29.41 -3.19 -11.77
N ALA A 360 30.42 -3.77 -11.15
CA ALA A 360 30.93 -5.08 -11.54
C ALA A 360 29.88 -6.19 -11.35
N ALA A 361 29.04 -6.11 -10.31
CA ALA A 361 28.04 -7.14 -10.01
C ALA A 361 26.95 -7.22 -11.11
N TYR A 362 26.63 -6.09 -11.76
CA TYR A 362 25.64 -6.03 -12.83
C TYR A 362 26.12 -6.65 -14.14
N ASN A 363 27.41 -6.92 -14.28
CA ASN A 363 27.93 -7.61 -15.47
C ASN A 363 27.68 -9.12 -15.43
N GLY A 364 27.37 -9.66 -14.25
CA GLY A 364 26.96 -11.04 -14.04
C GLY A 364 28.04 -12.08 -14.34
N ASP A 365 27.70 -13.34 -14.04
CA ASP A 365 28.49 -14.50 -14.42
C ASP A 365 27.98 -15.09 -15.75
N ARG A 366 28.91 -15.60 -16.58
CA ARG A 366 28.57 -16.10 -17.93
C ARG A 366 27.72 -17.36 -17.88
N GLU A 367 27.94 -18.25 -16.91
CA GLU A 367 27.17 -19.48 -16.75
C GLU A 367 25.76 -19.14 -16.25
N VAL A 368 25.65 -18.26 -15.25
CA VAL A 368 24.33 -17.77 -14.78
C VAL A 368 23.51 -17.17 -15.92
N LYS A 369 24.13 -16.34 -16.77
CA LYS A 369 23.47 -15.77 -17.96
C LYS A 369 22.98 -16.83 -18.95
N ARG A 370 23.75 -17.91 -19.14
CA ARG A 370 23.32 -19.04 -19.99
C ARG A 370 22.13 -19.76 -19.37
N GLU A 371 22.13 -19.98 -18.06
CA GLU A 371 21.01 -20.63 -17.36
C GLU A 371 19.73 -19.80 -17.44
N VAL A 372 19.83 -18.48 -17.28
CA VAL A 372 18.67 -17.59 -17.49
C VAL A 372 18.15 -17.71 -18.92
N ASN A 373 19.04 -17.69 -19.91
CA ASN A 373 18.64 -17.83 -21.31
C ASN A 373 17.98 -19.18 -21.59
N ARG A 374 18.55 -20.27 -21.05
CA ARG A 374 18.00 -21.62 -21.14
C ARG A 374 16.58 -21.66 -20.58
N LEU A 375 16.36 -21.17 -19.36
CA LEU A 375 15.04 -21.14 -18.74
C LEU A 375 14.04 -20.36 -19.59
N ILE A 376 14.41 -19.18 -20.09
CA ILE A 376 13.51 -18.40 -20.97
C ILE A 376 13.12 -19.20 -22.21
N ASN A 377 14.06 -19.93 -22.82
CA ASN A 377 13.75 -20.80 -23.97
C ASN A 377 12.80 -21.92 -23.56
N GLU A 378 13.08 -22.63 -22.47
CA GLU A 378 12.23 -23.74 -22.00
C GLU A 378 10.80 -23.29 -21.68
N PHE A 379 10.62 -22.17 -20.97
CA PHE A 379 9.28 -21.64 -20.70
C PHE A 379 8.54 -21.26 -22.00
N ILE A 380 9.23 -20.68 -22.99
CA ILE A 380 8.61 -20.33 -24.27
C ILE A 380 8.27 -21.58 -25.10
N GLU A 381 9.19 -22.54 -25.18
CA GLU A 381 9.00 -23.81 -25.89
C GLU A 381 7.84 -24.63 -25.31
N GLN A 382 7.65 -24.56 -23.99
CA GLN A 382 6.56 -25.21 -23.27
C GLN A 382 5.26 -24.41 -23.29
N ASP A 383 5.19 -23.30 -24.04
CA ASP A 383 4.06 -22.39 -24.09
C ASP A 383 3.62 -21.93 -22.69
N LYS A 384 4.56 -21.43 -21.87
CA LYS A 384 4.31 -20.93 -20.51
C LYS A 384 4.46 -19.42 -20.42
N TYR A 385 3.90 -18.83 -19.37
CA TYR A 385 3.99 -17.38 -19.17
C TYR A 385 5.40 -16.94 -18.78
N VAL A 386 5.93 -15.95 -19.51
CA VAL A 386 7.22 -15.31 -19.23
C VAL A 386 6.98 -13.83 -18.97
N ALA A 387 7.15 -13.44 -17.71
CA ALA A 387 6.88 -12.12 -17.21
C ALA A 387 8.16 -11.38 -16.76
N ALA A 388 8.18 -10.07 -16.91
CA ALA A 388 9.28 -9.23 -16.41
C ALA A 388 8.79 -7.83 -15.99
N LEU A 389 9.38 -7.27 -14.95
CA LEU A 389 8.96 -6.00 -14.36
C LEU A 389 10.11 -4.99 -14.36
N CYS A 390 9.83 -3.72 -14.69
CA CYS A 390 10.81 -2.63 -14.62
C CYS A 390 12.09 -2.94 -15.44
N ASN A 391 13.27 -2.83 -14.82
CA ASN A 391 14.54 -3.18 -15.46
C ASN A 391 14.66 -4.70 -15.70
N GLY A 392 13.82 -5.54 -15.09
CA GLY A 392 13.72 -6.97 -15.39
C GLY A 392 13.37 -7.22 -16.86
N VAL A 393 12.64 -6.31 -17.51
CA VAL A 393 12.31 -6.38 -18.95
C VAL A 393 13.57 -6.42 -19.83
N SER A 394 14.68 -5.84 -19.35
CA SER A 394 15.97 -5.91 -20.05
C SER A 394 16.53 -7.33 -20.16
N ILE A 395 16.17 -8.24 -19.23
CA ILE A 395 16.57 -9.64 -19.28
C ILE A 395 15.97 -10.29 -20.52
N LEU A 396 14.66 -10.10 -20.73
CA LEU A 396 13.96 -10.62 -21.91
C LEU A 396 14.48 -9.96 -23.20
N ALA A 397 14.76 -8.66 -23.19
CA ALA A 397 15.33 -7.97 -24.35
C ALA A 397 16.66 -8.58 -24.83
N TRP A 398 17.49 -9.05 -23.89
CA TRP A 398 18.80 -9.65 -24.20
C TRP A 398 18.82 -11.18 -24.16
N ALA A 399 17.67 -11.82 -23.94
CA ALA A 399 17.53 -13.25 -24.16
C ALA A 399 17.56 -13.56 -25.66
N ARG A 400 17.93 -14.78 -26.00
CA ARG A 400 18.00 -15.29 -27.37
C ARG A 400 17.24 -16.61 -27.43
N VAL A 401 16.11 -16.58 -28.12
CA VAL A 401 15.27 -17.72 -28.49
C VAL A 401 15.40 -17.87 -30.00
N ASP A 402 15.96 -18.99 -30.45
CA ASP A 402 16.35 -19.19 -31.85
C ASP A 402 17.22 -18.06 -32.44
N GLY A 403 18.04 -17.44 -31.59
CA GLY A 403 18.94 -16.34 -31.98
C GLY A 403 18.30 -14.95 -32.00
N GLU A 404 17.00 -14.83 -31.72
CA GLU A 404 16.28 -13.55 -31.65
C GLU A 404 15.82 -13.19 -30.23
N SER A 405 15.59 -11.91 -30.00
CA SER A 405 14.95 -11.47 -28.76
C SER A 405 13.50 -11.95 -28.71
N PRO A 406 13.02 -12.54 -27.59
CA PRO A 406 11.60 -12.86 -27.42
C PRO A 406 10.70 -11.61 -27.43
N LEU A 407 11.27 -10.41 -27.31
CA LEU A 407 10.54 -9.14 -27.43
C LEU A 407 10.48 -8.59 -28.86
N ASN A 408 11.15 -9.21 -29.83
CA ASN A 408 11.17 -8.72 -31.21
C ASN A 408 9.73 -8.68 -31.77
N GLY A 409 9.26 -7.50 -32.17
CA GLY A 409 7.91 -7.31 -32.68
C GLY A 409 6.79 -7.44 -31.63
N LYS A 410 7.11 -7.58 -30.34
CA LYS A 410 6.13 -7.57 -29.23
C LYS A 410 5.82 -6.16 -28.78
N THR A 411 4.59 -5.94 -28.31
CA THR A 411 4.22 -4.73 -27.58
C THR A 411 4.55 -4.91 -26.10
N VAL A 412 5.36 -4.01 -25.53
CA VAL A 412 5.83 -4.12 -24.14
C VAL A 412 5.78 -2.77 -23.42
N CYS A 413 5.78 -2.79 -22.10
CA CYS A 413 6.02 -1.61 -21.25
C CYS A 413 7.28 -1.80 -20.40
N ALA A 414 7.91 -0.68 -20.06
CA ALA A 414 9.14 -0.58 -19.28
C ALA A 414 9.31 0.89 -18.87
N PRO A 415 10.07 1.18 -17.79
CA PRO A 415 10.05 2.50 -17.20
C PRO A 415 10.86 3.50 -18.03
N VAL A 416 10.40 4.75 -18.07
CA VAL A 416 11.19 5.87 -18.60
C VAL A 416 12.40 6.23 -17.72
N ARG A 417 12.51 5.61 -16.54
CA ARG A 417 13.65 5.75 -15.61
C ARG A 417 14.95 5.27 -16.24
N GLN A 418 16.06 5.71 -15.66
CA GLN A 418 17.40 5.39 -16.12
C GLN A 418 17.78 3.92 -15.82
N ALA A 419 18.37 3.26 -16.81
CA ALA A 419 19.10 2.02 -16.63
C ALA A 419 20.38 2.26 -15.81
N ALA A 420 21.08 1.18 -15.44
CA ALA A 420 22.34 1.30 -14.73
C ALA A 420 23.41 1.98 -15.61
N PRO A 421 24.28 2.85 -15.06
CA PRO A 421 25.33 3.49 -15.84
C PRO A 421 26.35 2.47 -16.36
N GLY A 422 26.84 2.70 -17.58
CA GLY A 422 27.75 1.77 -18.23
C GLY A 422 28.12 2.16 -19.66
N ILE A 423 28.62 1.20 -20.41
CA ILE A 423 28.96 1.28 -21.82
C ILE A 423 27.82 0.65 -22.63
N TYR A 424 27.18 1.47 -23.44
CA TYR A 424 26.11 1.12 -24.35
C TYR A 424 26.56 1.47 -25.77
N ASN A 425 26.54 0.48 -26.69
CA ASN A 425 27.02 0.66 -28.06
C ASN A 425 28.42 1.32 -28.12
N GLY A 426 29.33 0.88 -27.26
CA GLY A 426 30.72 1.37 -27.20
C GLY A 426 30.89 2.76 -26.57
N ARG A 427 29.84 3.38 -26.03
CA ARG A 427 29.90 4.70 -25.39
C ARG A 427 29.39 4.66 -23.95
N ARG A 428 30.04 5.43 -23.07
CA ARG A 428 29.57 5.64 -21.70
C ARG A 428 28.22 6.38 -21.74
N ALA A 429 27.20 5.81 -21.10
CA ALA A 429 25.84 6.34 -21.10
C ALA A 429 25.02 5.79 -19.91
N GLN A 430 23.83 6.35 -19.75
CA GLN A 430 22.81 5.88 -18.81
C GLN A 430 21.43 6.11 -19.43
N PRO A 431 21.07 5.33 -20.47
CA PRO A 431 19.82 5.53 -21.21
C PRO A 431 18.61 5.16 -20.34
N SER A 432 17.40 5.42 -20.86
CA SER A 432 16.19 4.87 -20.26
C SER A 432 16.22 3.33 -20.28
N CYS A 433 15.61 2.68 -19.30
CA CYS A 433 15.39 1.23 -19.30
C CYS A 433 14.69 0.75 -20.58
N ARG A 434 13.87 1.60 -21.22
CA ARG A 434 13.22 1.33 -22.52
C ARG A 434 14.17 1.09 -23.68
N TRP A 435 15.39 1.61 -23.60
CA TRP A 435 16.39 1.43 -24.65
C TRP A 435 16.69 -0.05 -24.89
N HIS A 436 16.69 -0.88 -23.84
CA HIS A 436 16.97 -2.31 -23.97
C HIS A 436 15.96 -3.05 -24.88
N PRO A 437 14.64 -3.01 -24.61
CA PRO A 437 13.64 -3.62 -25.48
C PRO A 437 13.57 -2.95 -26.86
N GLU A 438 13.68 -1.61 -26.96
CA GLU A 438 13.67 -0.90 -28.25
C GLU A 438 14.85 -1.32 -29.15
N ALA A 439 16.05 -1.46 -28.59
CA ALA A 439 17.23 -1.93 -29.32
C ALA A 439 17.11 -3.37 -29.81
N ASN A 440 16.14 -4.13 -29.28
CA ASN A 440 15.86 -5.51 -29.65
C ASN A 440 14.48 -5.67 -30.31
N GLY A 441 13.95 -4.61 -30.94
CA GLY A 441 12.80 -4.68 -31.85
C GLY A 441 11.42 -4.66 -31.18
N ALA A 442 11.34 -4.41 -29.88
CA ALA A 442 10.06 -4.28 -29.19
C ALA A 442 9.38 -2.94 -29.52
N ARG A 443 8.05 -2.93 -29.52
CA ARG A 443 7.24 -1.71 -29.59
C ARG A 443 6.86 -1.28 -28.17
N MET A 444 7.39 -0.14 -27.73
CA MET A 444 7.04 0.40 -26.43
C MET A 444 5.63 1.00 -26.43
N SER A 445 4.83 0.69 -25.41
CA SER A 445 3.67 1.51 -25.06
C SER A 445 4.10 2.96 -24.77
N PRO A 446 3.23 3.96 -24.86
CA PRO A 446 3.47 5.22 -24.16
C PRO A 446 3.57 4.96 -22.63
N PRO A 447 4.39 5.72 -21.88
CA PRO A 447 4.51 5.53 -20.44
C PRO A 447 3.22 5.89 -19.70
N GLY A 448 2.84 5.08 -18.70
CA GLY A 448 1.64 5.30 -17.88
C GLY A 448 0.36 5.41 -18.72
N SER A 449 0.22 4.54 -19.73
CA SER A 449 -0.87 4.64 -20.71
C SER A 449 -1.67 3.36 -20.87
N ILE A 450 -1.27 2.27 -20.20
CA ILE A 450 -1.97 1.01 -20.26
C ILE A 450 -3.00 0.98 -19.13
N GLY A 451 -4.27 0.76 -19.49
CA GLY A 451 -5.35 0.86 -18.52
C GLY A 451 -5.69 2.32 -18.21
N ARG A 452 -5.41 2.78 -16.99
CA ARG A 452 -5.73 4.13 -16.52
C ARG A 452 -4.72 5.14 -17.06
N PRO A 453 -5.15 6.16 -17.82
CA PRO A 453 -4.24 7.14 -18.38
C PRO A 453 -3.48 7.94 -17.31
N ASN A 454 -2.20 8.18 -17.55
CA ASN A 454 -1.26 8.99 -16.77
C ASN A 454 -0.87 8.41 -15.40
N THR A 455 -0.96 7.10 -15.22
CA THR A 455 -0.46 6.39 -14.04
C THR A 455 0.20 5.09 -14.49
N ALA A 456 1.25 4.66 -13.80
CA ALA A 456 1.87 3.35 -14.04
C ALA A 456 1.23 2.23 -13.20
N SER A 457 0.24 2.54 -12.35
CA SER A 457 -0.36 1.58 -11.40
C SER A 457 -0.88 0.28 -12.01
N ASP A 458 -1.25 0.32 -13.27
CA ASP A 458 -1.85 -0.77 -14.03
C ASP A 458 -1.18 -0.97 -15.39
N ASP A 459 0.04 -0.43 -15.54
CA ASP A 459 0.80 -0.51 -16.78
C ASP A 459 1.47 -1.89 -16.93
N ILE A 460 0.63 -2.88 -17.24
CA ILE A 460 1.02 -4.25 -17.55
C ILE A 460 0.68 -4.55 -19.01
N ALA A 461 1.69 -4.63 -19.88
CA ALA A 461 1.52 -5.04 -21.26
C ALA A 461 1.49 -6.58 -21.36
N VAL A 462 0.44 -7.12 -21.98
CA VAL A 462 0.28 -8.54 -22.27
C VAL A 462 0.25 -8.75 -23.79
N ASP A 463 1.23 -9.46 -24.33
CA ASP A 463 1.34 -9.79 -25.77
C ASP A 463 1.57 -11.30 -25.93
N GLY A 464 0.45 -12.05 -25.98
CA GLY A 464 0.46 -13.51 -25.84
C GLY A 464 0.88 -13.92 -24.44
N LYS A 465 1.85 -14.84 -24.33
CA LYS A 465 2.42 -15.29 -23.05
C LYS A 465 3.63 -14.48 -22.57
N ILE A 466 3.97 -13.39 -23.27
CA ILE A 466 4.95 -12.41 -22.81
C ILE A 466 4.23 -11.29 -22.07
N ILE A 467 4.62 -11.07 -20.82
CA ILE A 467 4.02 -10.07 -19.94
C ILE A 467 5.10 -9.12 -19.45
N THR A 468 4.89 -7.82 -19.57
CA THR A 468 5.84 -6.82 -19.06
C THR A 468 5.13 -5.80 -18.19
N GLY A 469 5.78 -5.32 -17.15
CA GLY A 469 5.26 -4.26 -16.27
C GLY A 469 6.19 -3.07 -16.23
N GLU A 470 5.63 -1.87 -16.14
CA GLU A 470 6.39 -0.63 -16.30
C GLU A 470 7.38 -0.38 -15.16
N ASP A 471 6.96 -0.37 -13.90
CA ASP A 471 7.82 -0.07 -12.75
C ASP A 471 7.28 -0.59 -11.41
N ASP A 472 7.91 -0.20 -10.31
CA ASP A 472 7.47 -0.52 -8.95
C ASP A 472 6.06 -0.05 -8.59
N ILE A 473 5.49 0.92 -9.32
CA ILE A 473 4.10 1.36 -9.14
C ILE A 473 3.14 0.30 -9.70
N SER A 474 3.54 -0.38 -10.78
CA SER A 474 2.81 -1.48 -11.42
C SER A 474 3.00 -2.85 -10.74
N ALA A 475 3.89 -2.95 -9.74
CA ALA A 475 4.35 -4.23 -9.20
C ALA A 475 3.21 -5.12 -8.65
N ARG A 476 2.33 -4.57 -7.81
CA ARG A 476 1.15 -5.31 -7.34
C ARG A 476 0.24 -5.76 -8.48
N GLU A 477 0.05 -4.93 -9.50
CA GLU A 477 -0.82 -5.29 -10.62
C GLU A 477 -0.22 -6.41 -11.48
N MET A 478 1.11 -6.47 -11.64
CA MET A 478 1.77 -7.61 -12.29
C MET A 478 1.37 -8.94 -11.65
N GLY A 479 1.38 -9.03 -10.32
CA GLY A 479 0.93 -10.22 -9.60
C GLY A 479 -0.53 -10.58 -9.88
N ARG A 480 -1.43 -9.59 -9.88
CA ARG A 480 -2.85 -9.80 -10.18
C ARG A 480 -3.11 -10.26 -11.61
N VAL A 481 -2.39 -9.68 -12.57
CA VAL A 481 -2.49 -10.08 -13.98
C VAL A 481 -2.02 -11.51 -14.16
N LEU A 482 -0.90 -11.92 -13.55
CA LEU A 482 -0.45 -13.31 -13.58
C LEU A 482 -1.46 -14.26 -12.93
N VAL A 483 -2.01 -13.91 -11.76
CA VAL A 483 -3.07 -14.70 -11.11
C VAL A 483 -4.27 -14.89 -12.04
N LYS A 484 -4.70 -13.81 -12.70
CA LYS A 484 -5.83 -13.88 -13.63
C LYS A 484 -5.52 -14.82 -14.79
N LEU A 485 -4.38 -14.61 -15.46
CA LEU A 485 -3.98 -15.39 -16.64
C LEU A 485 -3.86 -16.89 -16.31
N LEU A 486 -3.18 -17.24 -15.22
CA LEU A 486 -2.97 -18.63 -14.80
C LEU A 486 -4.24 -19.32 -14.25
N ARG A 487 -5.31 -18.58 -13.95
CA ARG A 487 -6.61 -19.15 -13.58
C ARG A 487 -7.55 -19.35 -14.78
N GLU A 488 -7.27 -18.65 -15.87
CA GLU A 488 -8.07 -18.68 -17.10
C GLU A 488 -7.57 -19.75 -18.08
N GLU A 489 -6.38 -20.32 -17.86
CA GLU A 489 -5.89 -21.58 -18.48
C GLU A 489 -6.53 -22.81 -17.83
#